data_AF-A0A501W3C0-F1
#
_entry.id   AF-A0A501W3C0-F1
#
_cell.length_a   1.000
_cell.length_b   1.000
_cell.length_c   1.000
_cell.angle_alpha   90.00
_cell.angle_beta   90.00
_cell.angle_gamma   90.00
#
_symmetry.space_group_name_H-M   'P 1'
#
loop_
_entity.id
_entity.type
_entity.pdbx_description
1 polymer ?
#
loop_
_entity_poly.entity_id
_entity_poly.type
_entity_poly.pdbx_seq_one_letter_code
_entity_poly.pdbx_strand_id
1 'polypeptide(L)'
;MSFQNLIYEAELGLNLENPYEKTMLSEVIDEISEREFRAGRPLLSSLVRIKGQKNQGDNFFRMCERLGYGNWKDLKKNNKFVEEQREACREFWSDKNNFTEHL
;
A
#
# COMPACT_ATOMS: atom_id res chain seq x y z
N MET A 1 7.48 3.91 4.02
CA MET A 1 6.74 4.67 5.04
C MET A 1 6.09 3.64 5.99
N SER A 2 5.80 3.97 7.25
CA SER A 2 5.02 3.05 8.12
C SER A 2 3.57 3.53 8.22
N PHE A 3 2.62 2.65 8.54
CA PHE A 3 1.23 3.06 8.82
C PHE A 3 1.16 4.21 9.85
N GLN A 4 2.05 4.21 10.86
CA GLN A 4 2.10 5.29 11.87
C GLN A 4 2.46 6.64 11.25
N ASN A 5 3.43 6.68 10.32
CA ASN A 5 3.84 7.92 9.68
C ASN A 5 2.75 8.45 8.75
N LEU A 6 2.04 7.57 8.03
CA LEU A 6 0.95 7.97 7.15
C LEU A 6 -0.19 8.63 7.92
N ILE A 7 -0.58 8.06 9.07
CA ILE A 7 -1.64 8.62 9.92
C ILE A 7 -1.24 9.94 10.55
N TYR A 8 0.02 10.04 10.97
CA TYR A 8 0.55 11.25 11.58
C TYR A 8 0.70 12.38 10.55
N GLU A 9 1.21 12.10 9.36
CA GLU A 9 1.38 13.09 8.29
C GLU A 9 0.04 13.49 7.63
N ALA A 10 -0.92 12.57 7.53
CA ALA A 10 -2.24 12.84 6.97
C ALA A 10 -3.28 13.30 8.02
N GLU A 11 -2.86 13.54 9.27
CA GLU A 11 -3.71 13.94 10.40
C GLU A 11 -4.99 13.09 10.56
N LEU A 12 -4.93 11.80 10.19
CA LEU A 12 -6.12 10.94 10.09
C LEU A 12 -6.77 10.64 11.45
N GLY A 13 -6.13 10.97 12.58
CA GLY A 13 -6.69 10.81 13.93
C GLY A 13 -6.91 9.35 14.38
N LEU A 14 -6.39 8.37 13.63
CA LEU A 14 -6.63 6.95 13.85
C LEU A 14 -5.68 6.35 14.90
N ASN A 15 -6.25 5.59 15.84
CA ASN A 15 -5.51 4.86 16.85
C ASN A 15 -5.09 3.48 16.34
N LEU A 16 -3.83 3.34 15.94
CA LEU A 16 -3.25 2.08 15.48
C LEU A 16 -3.07 0.99 16.56
N GLU A 17 -3.28 1.33 17.83
CA GLU A 17 -3.36 0.34 18.91
C GLU A 17 -4.73 -0.35 18.94
N ASN A 18 -5.76 0.26 18.33
CA ASN A 18 -7.07 -0.35 18.14
C ASN A 18 -7.04 -1.26 16.89
N PRO A 19 -7.20 -2.59 17.04
CA PRO A 19 -7.20 -3.52 15.90
C PRO A 19 -8.28 -3.22 14.86
N TYR A 20 -9.41 -2.65 15.30
CA TYR A 20 -10.53 -2.30 14.42
C TYR A 20 -10.16 -1.12 13.51
N GLU A 21 -9.66 -0.02 14.07
CA GLU A 21 -9.25 1.17 13.31
C GLU A 21 -8.07 0.87 12.38
N LYS A 22 -7.15 0.00 12.81
CA LYS A 22 -6.07 -0.49 11.96
C LYS A 22 -6.59 -1.31 10.76
N THR A 23 -7.63 -2.11 10.96
CA THR A 23 -8.26 -2.89 9.88
C THR A 23 -8.96 -1.97 8.90
N MET A 24 -9.76 -1.02 9.40
CA MET A 24 -10.45 -0.02 8.58
C MET A 24 -9.47 0.79 7.73
N LEU A 25 -8.35 1.25 8.30
CA LEU A 25 -7.33 1.96 7.54
C LEU A 25 -6.69 1.08 6.45
N SER A 26 -6.44 -0.19 6.76
CA SER A 26 -5.90 -1.13 5.78
C SER A 26 -6.87 -1.32 4.61
N GLU A 27 -8.17 -1.45 4.88
CA GLU A 27 -9.22 -1.58 3.87
C GLU A 27 -9.33 -0.31 3.00
N VAL A 28 -9.29 0.88 3.60
CA VAL A 28 -9.33 2.15 2.85
C VAL A 28 -8.11 2.28 1.94
N ILE A 29 -6.90 1.93 2.42
CA ILE A 29 -5.68 1.98 1.61
C ILE A 29 -5.73 0.95 0.48
N ASP A 30 -6.28 -0.23 0.74
CA ASP A 30 -6.49 -1.25 -0.31
C ASP A 30 -7.49 -0.74 -1.35
N GLU A 31 -8.59 -0.10 -0.96
CA GLU A 31 -9.56 0.48 -1.90
C GLU A 31 -8.93 1.59 -2.76
N ILE A 32 -8.18 2.51 -2.14
CA ILE A 32 -7.45 3.54 -2.89
C ILE A 32 -6.48 2.87 -3.86
N SER A 33 -5.72 1.86 -3.42
CA SER A 33 -4.76 1.14 -4.27
C SER A 33 -5.44 0.43 -5.45
N GLU A 34 -6.63 -0.14 -5.25
CA GLU A 34 -7.42 -0.71 -6.34
C GLU A 34 -7.86 0.36 -7.36
N ARG A 35 -8.25 1.55 -6.89
CA ARG A 35 -8.62 2.68 -7.77
C ARG A 35 -7.41 3.19 -8.56
N GLU A 36 -6.27 3.38 -7.89
CA GLU A 36 -5.01 3.78 -8.54
C GLU A 36 -4.59 2.75 -9.59
N PHE A 37 -4.66 1.45 -9.29
CA PHE A 37 -4.35 0.39 -10.25
C PHE A 37 -5.24 0.44 -11.50
N ARG A 38 -6.56 0.65 -11.31
CA ARG A 38 -7.49 0.81 -12.44
C ARG A 38 -7.20 2.05 -13.28
N ALA A 39 -6.62 3.08 -12.67
CA ALA A 39 -6.15 4.28 -13.35
C ALA A 39 -4.74 4.10 -13.99
N GLY A 40 -4.14 2.91 -13.92
CA GLY A 40 -2.80 2.63 -14.44
C GLY A 40 -1.66 3.13 -13.55
N ARG A 41 -1.94 3.44 -12.28
CA ARG A 41 -1.01 3.99 -11.31
C ARG A 41 -0.55 2.93 -10.30
N PRO A 42 0.61 3.11 -9.65
CA PRO A 42 1.16 2.12 -8.73
C PRO A 42 0.41 2.04 -7.40
N LEU A 43 0.44 0.85 -6.79
CA LEU A 43 -0.26 0.53 -5.55
C LEU A 43 0.34 1.28 -4.35
N LEU A 44 -0.41 2.18 -3.72
CA LEU A 44 0.03 2.90 -2.52
C LEU A 44 0.25 1.96 -1.33
N SER A 45 -0.56 0.90 -1.22
CA SER A 45 -0.42 -0.14 -0.19
C SER A 45 0.96 -0.82 -0.19
N SER A 46 1.71 -0.77 -1.29
CA SER A 46 3.08 -1.29 -1.37
C SER A 46 4.07 -0.55 -0.47
N LEU A 47 3.85 0.75 -0.23
CA LEU A 47 4.71 1.62 0.58
C LEU A 47 4.42 1.51 2.07
N VAL A 48 3.27 0.94 2.44
CA VAL A 48 2.77 0.93 3.81
C VAL A 48 3.20 -0.35 4.52
N ARG A 49 4.07 -0.21 5.53
CA ARG A 49 4.56 -1.33 6.34
C ARG A 49 3.79 -1.44 7.65
N ILE A 50 3.36 -2.67 7.99
CA ILE A 50 2.79 -2.97 9.30
C ILE A 50 3.94 -3.16 10.30
N LYS A 51 3.94 -2.36 11.37
CA LYS A 51 4.92 -2.49 12.46
C LYS A 51 4.85 -3.89 13.07
N GLY A 52 6.00 -4.55 13.22
CA GLY A 52 6.11 -5.90 13.75
C GLY A 52 5.99 -7.03 12.71
N GLN A 53 5.68 -6.72 11.45
CA GLN A 53 5.75 -7.69 10.35
C GLN A 53 6.91 -7.37 9.41
N LYS A 54 7.56 -8.42 8.88
CA LYS A 54 8.65 -8.26 7.89
C LYS A 54 8.13 -7.59 6.60
N ASN A 55 6.86 -7.83 6.24
CA ASN A 55 6.23 -7.39 4.99
C ASN A 55 4.97 -6.54 5.24
N GLN A 56 4.28 -6.12 4.17
CA GLN A 56 3.08 -5.28 4.15
C GLN A 56 1.82 -5.90 4.80
N GLY A 57 1.92 -7.16 5.25
CA GLY A 57 0.78 -7.94 5.75
C GLY A 57 0.09 -8.74 4.65
N ASP A 58 -0.78 -9.67 5.05
CA ASP A 58 -1.44 -10.60 4.12
C ASP A 58 -2.47 -9.92 3.22
N ASN A 59 -3.09 -8.83 3.69
CA ASN A 59 -4.10 -8.09 2.93
C ASN A 59 -3.53 -7.52 1.62
N PHE A 60 -2.33 -6.93 1.66
CA PHE A 60 -1.64 -6.45 0.46
C PHE A 60 -1.50 -7.55 -0.60
N PHE A 61 -1.02 -8.74 -0.22
CA PHE A 61 -0.83 -9.82 -1.18
C PHE A 61 -2.15 -10.39 -1.72
N ARG A 62 -3.20 -10.43 -0.88
CA ARG A 62 -4.56 -10.82 -1.31
C ARG A 62 -5.15 -9.79 -2.28
N MET A 63 -4.89 -8.51 -2.06
CA MET A 63 -5.27 -7.45 -3.00
C MET A 63 -4.52 -7.65 -4.33
N CYS A 64 -3.20 -7.87 -4.31
CA CYS A 64 -2.44 -8.16 -5.52
C CYS A 64 -2.96 -9.40 -6.28
N GLU A 65 -3.38 -10.44 -5.57
CA GLU A 65 -4.03 -11.60 -6.20
C GLU A 65 -5.36 -11.22 -6.89
N ARG A 66 -6.21 -10.42 -6.22
CA ARG A 66 -7.45 -9.91 -6.81
C ARG A 66 -7.23 -9.02 -8.04
N LEU A 67 -6.10 -8.32 -8.09
CA LEU A 67 -5.69 -7.48 -9.22
C LEU A 67 -5.05 -8.26 -10.37
N GLY A 68 -4.81 -9.57 -10.20
CA GLY A 68 -4.31 -10.45 -11.26
C GLY A 68 -2.79 -10.62 -11.28
N TYR A 69 -2.05 -10.21 -10.24
CA TYR A 69 -0.60 -10.38 -10.16
C TYR A 69 -0.15 -11.85 -9.92
N GLY A 70 -1.07 -12.73 -9.53
CA GLY A 70 -0.81 -14.14 -9.25
C GLY A 70 -1.15 -14.54 -7.82
N ASN A 71 -0.76 -15.75 -7.40
CA ASN A 71 -1.16 -16.30 -6.11
C ASN A 71 -0.53 -15.54 -4.93
N TRP A 72 -1.34 -15.13 -3.96
CA TRP A 72 -0.89 -14.30 -2.83
C TRP A 72 0.22 -14.95 -1.99
N LYS A 73 0.22 -16.29 -1.84
CA LYS A 73 1.24 -17.00 -1.05
C LYS A 73 2.59 -17.02 -1.75
N ASP A 74 2.59 -17.08 -3.07
CA ASP A 74 3.81 -17.07 -3.88
C ASP A 74 4.37 -15.64 -3.96
N LEU A 75 3.49 -14.65 -4.16
CA LEU A 75 3.86 -13.22 -4.09
C LEU A 75 4.47 -12.86 -2.72
N LYS A 76 3.93 -13.41 -1.62
CA LYS A 76 4.46 -13.19 -0.27
C LYS A 76 5.88 -13.72 -0.06
N LYS A 77 6.26 -14.80 -0.76
CA LYS A 77 7.62 -15.36 -0.73
C LYS A 77 8.56 -14.62 -1.69
N ASN A 78 8.01 -13.91 -2.67
CA ASN A 78 8.78 -13.16 -3.65
C ASN A 78 9.13 -11.76 -3.12
N ASN A 79 10.27 -11.65 -2.44
CA ASN A 79 10.78 -10.36 -1.97
C ASN A 79 11.02 -9.37 -3.13
N LYS A 80 11.36 -9.87 -4.32
CA LYS A 80 11.60 -9.02 -5.50
C LYS A 80 10.33 -8.31 -5.93
N PHE A 81 9.21 -9.01 -5.97
CA PHE A 81 7.89 -8.42 -6.28
C PHE A 81 7.57 -7.25 -5.34
N VAL A 82 7.83 -7.42 -4.05
CA VAL A 82 7.57 -6.38 -3.04
C VAL A 82 8.43 -5.15 -3.27
N GLU A 83 9.71 -5.33 -3.59
CA GLU A 83 10.62 -4.22 -3.88
C GLU A 83 10.27 -3.54 -5.21
N GLU A 84 9.93 -4.29 -6.26
CA GLU A 84 9.47 -3.76 -7.55
C GLU A 84 8.22 -2.87 -7.39
N GLN A 85 7.23 -3.31 -6.61
CA GLN A 85 6.03 -2.50 -6.35
C GLN A 85 6.36 -1.22 -5.56
N ARG A 86 7.29 -1.31 -4.60
CA ARG A 86 7.74 -0.12 -3.84
C ARG A 86 8.50 0.86 -4.71
N GLU A 87 9.37 0.36 -5.58
CA GLU A 87 10.17 1.17 -6.49
C GLU A 87 9.27 1.84 -7.51
N ALA A 88 8.35 1.12 -8.16
CA ALA A 88 7.37 1.69 -9.08
C ALA A 88 6.52 2.79 -8.41
N CYS A 89 6.10 2.57 -7.16
CA CYS A 89 5.38 3.58 -6.39
C CYS A 89 6.25 4.80 -6.09
N ARG A 90 7.51 4.61 -5.69
CA ARG A 90 8.45 5.71 -5.45
C ARG A 90 8.75 6.47 -6.73
N GLU A 91 9.04 5.82 -7.84
CA GLU A 91 9.36 6.46 -9.12
C GLU A 91 8.21 7.34 -9.59
N PHE A 92 6.98 6.80 -9.56
CA PHE A 92 5.79 7.53 -9.98
C PHE A 92 5.52 8.77 -9.11
N TRP A 93 5.59 8.63 -7.78
CA TRP A 93 5.30 9.73 -6.86
C TRP A 93 6.49 10.65 -6.57
N SER A 94 7.71 10.27 -6.98
CA SER A 94 8.88 11.17 -6.93
C SER A 94 8.89 12.16 -8.10
N ASP A 95 8.18 11.87 -9.18
CA ASP A 95 7.96 12.83 -10.26
C ASP A 95 6.96 13.91 -9.81
N LYS A 96 7.44 15.14 -9.69
CA LYS A 96 6.64 16.29 -9.27
C LYS A 96 5.49 16.60 -10.23
N ASN A 97 5.58 16.19 -11.50
CA ASN A 97 4.51 16.41 -12.48
C ASN A 97 3.28 15.54 -12.17
N ASN A 98 3.50 14.27 -11.80
CA ASN A 98 2.42 13.37 -11.38
C ASN A 98 1.72 13.87 -10.11
N PHE A 99 2.45 14.58 -9.25
CA PHE A 99 1.90 15.16 -8.02
C PHE A 99 1.00 16.39 -8.28
N THR A 100 1.25 17.14 -9.36
CA THR A 100 0.50 18.38 -9.66
C THR A 100 -0.69 18.16 -10.59
N GLU A 101 -0.70 17.09 -11.39
CA GLU A 101 -1.77 16.82 -12.35
C GLU A 101 -2.97 16.06 -11.75
N HIS A 102 -2.85 15.58 -10.52
CA HIS A 102 -3.79 14.64 -9.91
C HIS A 102 -4.29 15.04 -8.50
N LEU A 103 -4.10 16.32 -8.15
CA LEU A 103 -4.60 16.94 -6.92
C LEU A 103 -5.82 17.81 -7.22
#